data_AF-A0A0G0D621-F1
#
_entry.id   AF-A0A0G0D621-F1
#
_cell.length_a   1.000
_cell.length_b   1.000
_cell.length_c   1.000
_cell.angle_alpha   90.00
_cell.angle_beta   90.00
_cell.angle_gamma   90.00
#
_symmetry.space_group_name_H-M   'P 1'
#
loop_
_entity.id
_entity.type
_entity.pdbx_description
1 polymer ?
#
loop_
_entity_poly.entity_id
_entity_poly.type
_entity_poly.pdbx_seq_one_letter_code
_entity_poly.pdbx_strand_id
1 'polypeptide(L)'
;MLAPFIGVFFQLKAGAGLASLPVFLAGAGSLLVIVFSLRNKNAYWELTKLDMICGVLSLTSLVFYIYTHNLSISILFAILSDGLAFIPTFIKSWKFPETETNSVYFADIFNNILGLLIIKNWSFTIYSFLVYLAVFNLIEIFILYRKKIFK
;
A
#
# COMPACT_ATOMS: atom_id res chain seq x y z
N MET A 1 -6.84 -3.14 -4.26
CA MET A 1 -6.01 -4.12 -3.51
C MET A 1 -6.66 -4.36 -2.15
N LEU A 2 -6.73 -5.62 -1.68
CA LEU A 2 -7.37 -5.98 -0.41
C LEU A 2 -6.45 -5.75 0.81
N ALA A 3 -5.14 -5.83 0.60
CA ALA A 3 -4.14 -5.79 1.66
C ALA A 3 -4.17 -4.53 2.54
N PRO A 4 -4.35 -3.30 2.04
CA PRO A 4 -4.42 -2.10 2.88
C PRO A 4 -5.61 -2.11 3.83
N PHE A 5 -6.78 -2.62 3.39
CA PHE A 5 -7.96 -2.75 4.24
C PHE A 5 -7.73 -3.75 5.38
N ILE A 6 -7.04 -4.86 5.09
CA ILE A 6 -6.65 -5.84 6.11
C ILE A 6 -5.60 -5.25 7.06
N GLY A 7 -4.66 -4.46 6.54
CA GLY A 7 -3.69 -3.70 7.33
C GLY A 7 -4.36 -2.74 8.32
N VAL A 8 -5.33 -1.95 7.85
CA VAL A 8 -6.16 -1.08 8.72
C VAL A 8 -6.88 -1.88 9.78
N PHE A 9 -7.46 -3.02 9.44
CA PHE A 9 -8.14 -3.89 10.41
C PHE A 9 -7.18 -4.33 11.54
N PHE A 10 -5.96 -4.74 11.21
CA PHE A 10 -4.95 -5.10 12.21
C PHE A 10 -4.46 -3.90 13.02
N GLN A 11 -4.25 -2.74 12.38
CA GLN A 11 -3.88 -1.51 13.05
C GLN A 11 -4.95 -1.04 14.05
N LEU A 12 -6.22 -1.08 13.67
CA LEU A 12 -7.34 -0.75 14.56
C LEU A 12 -7.43 -1.71 15.74
N LYS A 13 -7.23 -3.02 15.51
CA LYS A 13 -7.14 -4.01 16.61
C LYS A 13 -5.96 -3.75 17.54
N ALA A 14 -4.85 -3.23 17.03
CA ALA A 14 -3.70 -2.84 17.84
C ALA A 14 -3.88 -1.49 18.56
N GLY A 15 -4.97 -0.76 18.31
CA GLY A 15 -5.24 0.54 18.93
C GLY A 15 -4.59 1.74 18.22
N ALA A 16 -4.29 1.63 16.92
CA ALA A 16 -3.70 2.70 16.13
C ALA A 16 -4.53 4.00 16.10
N GLY A 17 -5.86 3.88 16.20
CA GLY A 17 -6.77 5.01 16.07
C GLY A 17 -6.54 5.78 14.76
N LEU A 18 -6.31 7.10 14.88
CA LEU A 18 -6.08 7.99 13.74
C LEU A 18 -4.82 7.68 12.93
N ALA A 19 -3.84 6.97 13.49
CA ALA A 19 -2.63 6.58 12.76
C ALA A 19 -2.91 5.59 11.61
N SER A 20 -4.09 4.94 11.59
CA SER A 20 -4.51 4.06 10.48
C SER A 20 -5.08 4.79 9.27
N LEU A 21 -5.35 6.10 9.40
CA LEU A 21 -5.99 6.91 8.36
C LEU A 21 -5.19 6.93 7.04
N PRO A 22 -3.85 7.07 7.02
CA PRO A 22 -3.09 7.05 5.77
C PRO A 22 -3.25 5.72 5.02
N VAL A 23 -3.19 4.60 5.73
CA VAL A 23 -3.36 3.26 5.14
C VAL A 23 -4.78 3.06 4.61
N PHE A 24 -5.78 3.58 5.32
CA PHE A 24 -7.16 3.58 4.86
C PHE A 24 -7.34 4.38 3.57
N LEU A 25 -6.74 5.57 3.49
CA LEU A 25 -6.78 6.40 2.29
C LEU A 25 -6.09 5.73 1.10
N ALA A 26 -4.97 5.04 1.32
CA ALA A 26 -4.31 4.24 0.28
C ALA A 26 -5.24 3.14 -0.27
N GLY A 27 -5.91 2.40 0.61
CA GLY A 27 -6.92 1.41 0.22
C GLY A 27 -8.10 2.04 -0.53
N ALA A 28 -8.65 3.13 0.01
CA ALA A 28 -9.78 3.86 -0.57
C ALA A 28 -9.46 4.45 -1.95
N GLY A 29 -8.24 4.96 -2.15
CA GLY A 29 -7.76 5.42 -3.45
C GLY A 29 -7.84 4.32 -4.51
N SER A 30 -7.40 3.10 -4.16
CA SER A 30 -7.51 1.96 -5.08
C SER A 30 -8.96 1.57 -5.40
N LEU A 31 -9.88 1.68 -4.43
CA LEU A 31 -11.32 1.45 -4.68
C LEU A 31 -11.91 2.49 -5.62
N LEU A 32 -11.55 3.78 -5.45
CA LEU A 32 -12.00 4.83 -6.36
C LEU A 32 -11.54 4.55 -7.79
N VAL A 33 -10.28 4.17 -7.98
CA VAL A 33 -9.75 3.78 -9.30
C VAL A 33 -10.57 2.64 -9.90
N ILE A 34 -10.91 1.61 -9.11
CA ILE A 34 -11.76 0.50 -9.56
C ILE A 34 -13.16 1.00 -9.97
N VAL A 35 -13.80 1.84 -9.15
CA VAL A 35 -15.14 2.38 -9.42
C VAL A 35 -15.15 3.24 -10.70
N PHE A 36 -14.15 4.11 -10.87
CA PHE A 36 -14.00 4.91 -12.08
C PHE A 36 -13.69 4.04 -13.30
N SER A 37 -12.86 3.00 -13.13
CA SER A 37 -12.54 2.02 -14.18
C SER A 37 -13.78 1.25 -14.64
N LEU A 38 -14.65 0.81 -13.71
CA LEU A 38 -15.91 0.13 -14.03
C LEU A 38 -16.88 1.01 -14.83
N ARG A 39 -16.87 2.33 -14.58
CA ARG A 39 -17.73 3.28 -15.28
C ARG A 39 -17.20 3.61 -16.68
N ASN A 40 -15.92 3.38 -16.95
CA ASN A 40 -15.29 3.66 -18.23
C ASN A 40 -15.29 2.41 -19.12
N LYS A 41 -16.12 2.40 -20.16
CA LYS A 41 -16.26 1.23 -21.08
C LYS A 41 -14.98 0.87 -21.84
N ASN A 42 -14.01 1.78 -21.92
CA ASN A 42 -12.71 1.56 -22.56
C ASN A 42 -11.60 1.19 -21.56
N ALA A 43 -11.94 0.97 -20.28
CA ALA A 43 -10.95 0.54 -19.31
C ALA A 43 -10.47 -0.88 -19.61
N TYR A 44 -9.15 -1.07 -19.60
CA TYR A 44 -8.53 -2.36 -19.81
C TYR A 44 -8.62 -3.19 -18.52
N TRP A 45 -9.39 -4.28 -18.56
CA TRP A 45 -9.59 -5.19 -17.43
C TRP A 45 -8.80 -6.48 -17.66
N GLU A 46 -7.52 -6.48 -17.30
CA GLU A 46 -6.74 -7.72 -17.25
C GLU A 46 -6.34 -8.02 -15.81
N LEU A 47 -6.96 -9.08 -15.26
CA LEU A 47 -6.54 -9.68 -14.01
C LEU A 47 -5.20 -10.39 -14.25
N THR A 48 -4.13 -9.78 -13.77
CA THR A 48 -2.79 -10.34 -13.93
C THR A 48 -2.58 -11.44 -12.90
N LYS A 49 -1.74 -12.43 -13.19
CA LYS A 49 -1.35 -13.48 -12.21
C LYS A 49 -0.86 -12.88 -10.88
N LEU A 50 -0.23 -11.70 -10.93
CA LEU A 50 0.19 -10.95 -9.75
C LEU A 50 -1.00 -10.51 -8.88
N ASP A 51 -2.10 -10.04 -9.48
CA ASP A 51 -3.30 -9.63 -8.73
C ASP A 51 -3.91 -10.81 -7.97
N MET A 52 -3.89 -12.00 -8.59
CA MET A 52 -4.35 -13.23 -7.94
C MET A 52 -3.44 -13.65 -6.80
N ILE A 53 -2.11 -13.59 -6.98
CA ILE A 53 -1.13 -13.88 -5.91
C ILE A 53 -1.33 -12.91 -4.75
N CYS A 54 -1.49 -11.61 -5.01
CA CYS A 54 -1.74 -10.61 -3.98
C CYS A 54 -3.08 -10.87 -3.26
N GLY A 55 -4.15 -11.19 -4.00
CA GLY A 55 -5.43 -11.55 -3.39
C GLY A 55 -5.30 -12.73 -2.43
N VAL A 56 -4.70 -13.83 -2.89
CA VAL A 56 -4.46 -15.04 -2.09
C VAL A 56 -3.58 -14.73 -0.88
N LEU A 57 -2.47 -14.01 -1.06
CA LEU A 57 -1.56 -13.69 0.03
C LEU A 57 -2.23 -12.81 1.10
N SER A 58 -3.04 -11.84 0.68
CA SER A 58 -3.84 -11.03 1.61
C SER A 58 -4.84 -11.88 2.40
N LEU A 59 -5.48 -12.87 1.75
CA LEU A 59 -6.39 -13.82 2.42
C LEU A 59 -5.64 -14.69 3.43
N THR A 60 -4.45 -15.17 3.08
CA THR A 60 -3.62 -15.94 4.02
C THR A 60 -3.26 -15.14 5.26
N SER A 61 -3.05 -13.83 5.16
CA SER A 61 -2.79 -12.97 6.33
C SER A 61 -3.92 -13.02 7.37
N LEU A 62 -5.17 -13.09 6.90
CA LEU A 62 -6.35 -13.18 7.76
C LEU A 62 -6.50 -14.59 8.35
N VAL A 63 -6.20 -15.63 7.56
CA VAL A 63 -6.17 -17.01 8.05
C VAL A 63 -5.11 -17.17 9.14
N PHE A 64 -3.90 -16.66 8.93
CA PHE A 64 -2.83 -16.67 9.94
C PHE A 64 -3.25 -15.95 11.22
N TYR A 65 -3.96 -14.82 11.10
CA TYR A 65 -4.49 -14.12 12.28
C TYR A 65 -5.45 -14.98 13.10
N ILE A 66 -6.34 -15.73 12.44
CA ILE A 66 -7.31 -16.61 13.13
C ILE A 66 -6.58 -17.71 13.91
N TYR A 67 -5.53 -18.30 13.35
CA TYR A 67 -4.81 -19.41 13.99
C TYR A 67 -3.77 -18.97 15.03
N THR A 68 -2.98 -17.94 14.73
CA THR A 68 -1.88 -17.51 15.60
C THR A 68 -2.31 -16.48 16.64
N HIS A 69 -3.45 -15.80 16.43
CA HIS A 69 -3.90 -14.63 17.19
C HIS A 69 -2.84 -13.50 17.29
N ASN A 70 -1.79 -13.57 16.49
CA ASN A 70 -0.66 -12.64 16.53
C ASN A 70 -0.81 -11.61 15.41
N LEU A 71 -1.05 -10.36 15.82
CA LEU A 71 -1.23 -9.23 14.91
C LEU A 71 0.04 -8.91 14.11
N SER A 72 1.23 -9.08 14.70
CA SER A 72 2.51 -8.72 14.08
C SER A 72 2.86 -9.60 12.89
N ILE A 73 2.62 -10.90 12.98
CA ILE A 73 2.88 -11.84 11.86
C ILE A 73 1.84 -11.60 10.76
N SER A 74 0.59 -11.40 11.15
CA SER A 74 -0.52 -11.22 10.21
C SER A 74 -0.34 -9.95 9.38
N ILE A 75 0.05 -8.83 9.99
CA ILE A 75 0.29 -7.59 9.25
C ILE A 75 1.50 -7.71 8.31
N LEU A 76 2.52 -8.51 8.67
CA LEU A 76 3.67 -8.74 7.80
C LEU A 76 3.24 -9.40 6.49
N PHE A 77 2.37 -10.41 6.54
CA PHE A 77 1.81 -11.02 5.32
C PHE A 77 0.96 -10.05 4.50
N ALA A 78 0.21 -9.16 5.16
CA ALA A 78 -0.52 -8.10 4.48
C ALA A 78 0.44 -7.13 3.76
N ILE A 79 1.52 -6.72 4.42
CA ILE A 79 2.56 -5.85 3.82
C ILE A 79 3.26 -6.54 2.66
N LEU A 80 3.61 -7.82 2.76
CA LEU A 80 4.20 -8.57 1.66
C LEU A 80 3.25 -8.64 0.45
N SER A 81 1.96 -8.85 0.73
CA SER A 81 0.93 -8.86 -0.31
C SER A 81 0.82 -7.51 -1.01
N ASP A 82 0.86 -6.42 -0.27
CA ASP A 82 0.80 -5.08 -0.84
C ASP A 82 2.08 -4.76 -1.63
N GLY A 83 3.25 -5.16 -1.09
CA GLY A 83 4.56 -4.98 -1.71
C GLY A 83 4.66 -5.66 -3.08
N LEU A 84 4.10 -6.86 -3.24
CA LEU A 84 4.03 -7.53 -4.54
C LEU A 84 3.18 -6.76 -5.54
N ALA A 85 2.12 -6.10 -5.09
CA ALA A 85 1.26 -5.29 -5.94
C ALA A 85 1.88 -3.95 -6.35
N PHE A 86 2.94 -3.48 -5.66
CA PHE A 86 3.74 -2.33 -6.10
C PHE A 86 4.71 -2.66 -7.26
N ILE A 87 5.05 -3.94 -7.47
CA ILE A 87 5.97 -4.36 -8.54
C ILE A 87 5.57 -3.84 -9.93
N PRO A 88 4.32 -4.01 -10.42
CA PRO A 88 3.92 -3.48 -11.72
C PRO A 88 4.07 -1.96 -11.80
N THR A 89 3.82 -1.23 -10.71
CA THR A 89 4.04 0.22 -10.62
C THR A 89 5.52 0.54 -10.82
N PHE A 90 6.42 -0.11 -10.08
CA PHE A 90 7.87 0.10 -10.25
C PHE A 90 8.33 -0.18 -11.69
N ILE A 91 7.84 -1.25 -12.32
CA ILE A 91 8.18 -1.59 -13.72
C ILE A 91 7.65 -0.52 -14.69
N LYS A 92 6.42 -0.06 -14.48
CA LYS A 92 5.79 0.97 -15.32
C LYS A 92 6.54 2.30 -15.19
N SER A 93 6.82 2.75 -13.97
CA SER A 93 7.56 3.98 -13.68
C SER A 93 9.00 3.91 -14.15
N TRP A 94 9.59 2.71 -14.18
CA TRP A 94 10.87 2.50 -14.82
C TRP A 94 10.79 2.75 -16.33
N LYS A 95 9.82 2.16 -17.03
CA LYS A 95 9.71 2.26 -18.50
C LYS A 95 9.17 3.62 -18.97
N PHE A 96 8.14 4.14 -18.31
CA PHE A 96 7.34 5.31 -18.71
C PHE A 96 7.13 6.29 -17.54
N PRO A 97 8.19 6.91 -17.01
CA PRO A 97 8.10 7.80 -15.84
C PRO A 97 7.20 9.03 -16.05
N GLU A 98 7.06 9.49 -17.30
CA GLU A 98 6.22 10.67 -17.63
C GLU A 98 4.71 10.41 -17.46
N THR A 99 4.30 9.13 -17.33
CA THR A 99 2.88 8.76 -17.20
C THR A 99 2.38 8.77 -15.75
N GLU A 100 3.28 8.96 -14.80
CA GLU A 100 3.00 8.92 -13.37
C GLU A 100 3.06 10.32 -12.76
N THR A 101 2.18 10.58 -11.78
CA THR A 101 2.05 11.91 -11.18
C THR A 101 2.85 12.01 -9.90
N ASN A 102 4.03 12.66 -9.96
CA ASN A 102 4.96 12.77 -8.82
C ASN A 102 4.33 13.33 -7.53
N SER A 103 3.38 14.27 -7.65
CA SER A 103 2.76 14.92 -6.48
C SER A 103 1.96 13.94 -5.61
N VAL A 104 1.42 12.86 -6.20
CA VAL A 104 0.69 11.82 -5.47
C VAL A 104 1.62 11.10 -4.50
N TYR A 105 2.80 10.69 -4.97
CA TYR A 105 3.80 9.98 -4.15
C TYR A 105 4.37 10.87 -3.04
N PHE A 106 4.62 12.17 -3.33
CA PHE A 106 5.05 13.12 -2.29
C PHE A 106 3.98 13.35 -1.22
N ALA A 107 2.72 13.51 -1.65
CA ALA A 107 1.60 13.67 -0.72
C ALA A 107 1.44 12.42 0.16
N ASP A 108 1.61 11.23 -0.41
CA ASP A 108 1.50 9.99 0.35
C ASP A 108 2.64 9.82 1.37
N ILE A 109 3.88 10.16 1.01
CA ILE A 109 5.00 10.19 1.98
C ILE A 109 4.69 11.14 3.13
N PHE A 110 4.25 12.36 2.83
CA PHE A 110 3.91 13.35 3.85
C PHE A 110 2.80 12.85 4.77
N ASN A 111 1.75 12.25 4.19
CA ASN A 111 0.64 11.66 4.93
C ASN A 111 1.08 10.51 5.85
N ASN A 112 1.95 9.61 5.36
CA ASN A 112 2.48 8.51 6.16
C ASN A 112 3.42 9.00 7.28
N ILE A 113 4.24 10.03 7.04
CA ILE A 113 5.07 10.66 8.08
C ILE A 113 4.18 11.29 9.17
N LEU A 114 3.13 12.03 8.79
CA LEU A 114 2.16 12.55 9.76
C LEU A 114 1.49 11.42 10.54
N GLY A 115 1.12 10.32 9.86
CA GLY A 115 0.60 9.12 10.50
C GLY A 115 1.53 8.56 11.57
N LEU A 116 2.83 8.48 11.28
CA LEU A 116 3.86 8.03 12.24
C LEU A 116 3.96 8.96 13.46
N LEU A 117 3.86 10.28 13.27
CA LEU A 117 3.92 11.26 14.36
C LEU A 117 2.69 11.21 15.27
N ILE A 118 1.54 10.74 14.78
CA ILE A 118 0.30 10.60 15.56
C ILE A 118 0.33 9.36 16.48
N ILE A 119 1.22 8.40 16.22
CA ILE A 119 1.29 7.14 16.98
C ILE A 119 1.56 7.43 18.46
N LYS A 120 0.58 7.09 19.30
CA LYS A 120 0.72 7.15 20.76
C LYS A 120 1.45 5.93 21.31
N ASN A 121 1.11 4.74 20.79
CA ASN A 121 1.65 3.46 21.22
C ASN A 121 2.48 2.86 20.09
N TRP A 122 3.81 2.88 20.25
CA TRP A 122 4.72 2.31 19.28
C TRP A 122 4.73 0.79 19.39
N SER A 123 3.98 0.15 18.50
CA SER A 123 4.01 -1.30 18.30
C SER A 123 4.24 -1.63 16.84
N PHE A 124 4.88 -2.77 16.56
CA PHE A 124 5.17 -3.21 15.20
C PHE A 124 3.92 -3.21 14.32
N THR A 125 2.78 -3.65 14.83
CA THR A 125 1.51 -3.65 14.10
C THR A 125 1.04 -2.26 13.69
N ILE A 126 1.34 -1.22 14.46
CA ILE A 126 0.85 0.13 14.18
C ILE A 126 1.75 0.82 13.15
N TYR A 127 3.07 0.87 13.38
CA TYR A 127 3.95 1.65 12.53
C TYR A 127 4.37 0.94 11.23
N SER A 128 4.37 -0.41 11.20
CA SER A 128 4.98 -1.17 10.10
C SER A 128 4.41 -0.82 8.72
N PHE A 129 3.09 -0.73 8.60
CA PHE A 129 2.43 -0.41 7.33
C PHE A 129 2.72 1.03 6.88
N LEU A 130 2.74 1.98 7.81
CA LEU A 130 3.06 3.39 7.53
C LEU A 130 4.51 3.55 7.06
N VAL A 131 5.46 2.89 7.73
CA VAL A 131 6.87 2.89 7.33
C VAL A 131 7.03 2.22 5.96
N TYR A 132 6.38 1.09 5.74
CA TYR A 132 6.39 0.38 4.46
C TYR A 132 5.93 1.28 3.32
N LEU A 133 4.77 1.93 3.45
CA LEU A 133 4.24 2.84 2.43
C LEU A 133 5.19 4.02 2.19
N ALA A 134 5.70 4.66 3.26
CA ALA A 134 6.66 5.76 3.12
C ALA A 134 7.93 5.34 2.34
N VAL A 135 8.48 4.16 2.65
CA VAL A 135 9.67 3.62 1.98
C VAL A 135 9.39 3.31 0.51
N PHE A 136 8.28 2.63 0.21
CA PHE A 136 7.95 2.26 -1.17
C PHE A 136 7.67 3.48 -2.05
N ASN A 137 6.97 4.49 -1.51
CA ASN A 137 6.78 5.76 -2.20
C ASN A 137 8.10 6.53 -2.41
N LEU A 138 9.04 6.48 -1.46
CA LEU A 138 10.38 7.08 -1.63
C LEU A 138 11.16 6.40 -2.75
N ILE A 139 11.13 5.07 -2.81
CA ILE A 139 11.73 4.29 -3.90
C ILE A 139 11.12 4.69 -5.25
N GLU A 140 9.80 4.86 -5.29
CA GLU A 140 9.08 5.27 -6.50
C GLU A 140 9.51 6.66 -6.98
N ILE A 141 9.57 7.64 -6.08
CA ILE A 141 10.09 8.98 -6.41
C ILE A 141 11.53 8.90 -6.93
N PHE A 142 12.38 8.08 -6.31
CA PHE A 142 13.75 7.89 -6.79
C PHE A 142 13.76 7.33 -8.22
N ILE A 143 12.92 6.33 -8.52
CA ILE A 143 12.79 5.75 -9.87
C ILE A 143 12.32 6.78 -10.89
N LEU A 144 11.39 7.66 -10.52
CA LEU A 144 10.85 8.72 -11.39
C LEU A 144 11.88 9.81 -11.67
N TYR A 145 12.63 10.24 -10.66
CA TYR A 145 13.63 11.31 -10.80
C TYR A 145 14.99 10.83 -11.32
N ARG A 146 15.23 9.52 -11.42
CA ARG A 146 16.55 8.99 -11.84
C ARG A 146 17.07 9.61 -13.14
N LYS A 147 16.23 9.81 -14.15
CA LYS A 147 16.63 10.39 -15.45
C LYS A 147 16.94 11.89 -15.37
N LYS A 148 16.46 12.59 -14.33
CA LYS A 148 16.75 14.00 -14.07
C LYS A 148 18.00 14.18 -13.20
N ILE A 149 18.28 13.22 -12.32
CA ILE A 149 19.44 13.25 -11.40
C ILE A 149 20.72 12.77 -12.09
N PHE A 150 20.65 11.72 -12.91
CA PHE A 150 21.78 11.15 -13.64
C PHE A 150 22.00 11.79 -15.03
N LYS A 151 21.61 13.05 -15.19
CA LYS A 151 21.72 13.79 -16.45
C LYS A 151 22.89 14.76 -16.42
#